data_AF-A0A497EHU2-F1
#
_entry.id   AF-A0A497EHU2-F1
#
_cell.length_a   1.000
_cell.length_b   1.000
_cell.length_c   1.000
_cell.angle_alpha   90.00
_cell.angle_beta   90.00
_cell.angle_gamma   90.00
#
_symmetry.space_group_name_H-M   'P 1'
#
loop_
_entity.id
_entity.type
_entity.pdbx_description
1 polymer ?
#
loop_
_entity_poly.entity_id
_entity_poly.type
_entity_poly.pdbx_seq_one_letter_code
_entity_poly.pdbx_strand_id
1 'polypeptide(L)' 'MKKEVLNWLKQAEYNLEKAEILFGSEAFDGAVFFYHQAVEKALKALFMIKFREIPPDHSIIYLAKKLRVPEELFSG' A
#
# COMPACT_ATOMS: atom_id res chain seq x y z
N MET A 1 9.95 13.98 9.04
CA MET A 1 9.15 13.30 7.99
C MET A 1 7.88 14.13 7.76
N LYS A 2 7.46 14.41 6.52
CA LYS A 2 6.25 15.23 6.26
C LYS A 2 5.02 14.53 6.88
N LYS A 3 4.10 15.30 7.47
CA LYS A 3 2.86 14.80 8.12
C LYS A 3 2.05 13.85 7.23
N GLU A 4 1.99 14.14 5.94
CA GLU A 4 1.26 13.34 4.95
C GLU A 4 1.85 11.93 4.78
N VAL A 5 3.18 11.79 4.75
CA VAL A 5 3.86 10.49 4.68
C VAL A 5 3.48 9.63 5.90
N LEU A 6 3.52 10.24 7.09
CA LEU A 6 3.13 9.56 8.32
C LEU A 6 1.66 9.16 8.31
N ASN A 7 0.78 9.97 7.74
CA ASN A 7 -0.64 9.62 7.59
C ASN A 7 -0.83 8.42 6.65
N TRP A 8 -0.10 8.36 5.54
CA TRP A 8 -0.17 7.21 4.63
C TRP A 8 0.36 5.93 5.27
N LEU A 9 1.49 6.00 5.99
CA LEU A 9 2.04 4.84 6.72
C LEU A 9 1.08 4.34 7.80
N LYS A 10 0.53 5.24 8.64
CA LYS A 10 -0.45 4.86 9.67
C LYS A 10 -1.69 4.20 9.09
N GLN A 11 -2.18 4.71 7.96
CA GLN A 11 -3.30 4.07 7.28
C GLN A 11 -2.90 2.72 6.67
N ALA A 12 -1.68 2.55 6.17
CA ALA A 12 -1.20 1.27 5.68
C ALA A 12 -1.16 0.22 6.80
N GLU A 13 -0.62 0.58 7.97
CA GLU A 13 -0.57 -0.25 9.17
C GLU A 13 -1.98 -0.65 9.63
N TYR A 14 -2.90 0.32 9.73
CA TYR A 14 -4.29 0.04 10.10
C TYR A 14 -5.02 -0.88 9.10
N ASN A 15 -4.75 -0.74 7.80
CA ASN A 15 -5.32 -1.64 6.80
C ASN A 15 -4.74 -3.05 6.91
N LEU A 16 -3.45 -3.19 7.21
CA LEU A 16 -2.82 -4.49 7.43
C LEU A 16 -3.42 -5.20 8.64
N GLU A 17 -3.52 -4.52 9.79
CA GLU A 17 -4.15 -5.06 11.00
C GLU A 17 -5.58 -5.54 10.73
N LYS A 18 -6.37 -4.74 10.01
CA LYS A 18 -7.73 -5.12 9.63
C LYS A 18 -7.76 -6.32 8.67
N ALA A 19 -6.83 -6.38 7.71
CA ALA A 19 -6.72 -7.51 6.80
C ALA A 19 -6.40 -8.82 7.55
N GLU A 20 -5.51 -8.76 8.54
CA GLU A 20 -5.14 -9.91 9.37
C GLU A 20 -6.32 -10.42 10.21
N ILE A 21 -7.10 -9.50 10.80
CA ILE A 21 -8.33 -9.85 11.54
C ILE A 21 -9.34 -10.56 10.63
N LEU A 22 -9.61 -10.01 9.44
CA LEU A 22 -10.56 -10.58 8.49
C LEU A 22 -10.09 -11.92 7.92
N PHE A 23 -8.78 -12.04 7.67
CA PHE A 23 -8.19 -13.29 7.22
C PHE A 23 -8.34 -14.38 8.28
N GLY A 24 -8.07 -14.06 9.55
CA GLY A 24 -8.24 -14.97 10.68
C GLY A 24 -9.71 -15.36 10.94
N SER A 25 -10.67 -14.55 10.50
CA SER A 25 -12.11 -14.85 10.57
C SER A 25 -12.66 -15.50 9.29
N GLU A 26 -11.80 -15.94 8.37
CA GLU A 26 -12.16 -16.54 7.07
C GLU A 26 -12.95 -15.61 6.14
N ALA A 27 -13.00 -14.30 6.42
CA ALA A 27 -13.62 -13.27 5.58
C ALA A 27 -12.64 -12.82 4.49
N PHE A 28 -12.28 -13.76 3.60
CA PHE A 28 -11.17 -13.60 2.66
C PHE A 28 -11.35 -12.48 1.63
N ASP A 29 -12.57 -12.22 1.19
CA ASP A 29 -12.91 -11.12 0.29
C ASP A 29 -12.55 -9.75 0.93
N GLY A 30 -12.94 -9.57 2.19
CA GLY A 30 -12.56 -8.41 2.98
C GLY A 30 -11.06 -8.35 3.23
N ALA A 31 -10.45 -9.49 3.58
CA ALA A 31 -9.02 -9.55 3.83
C ALA A 31 -8.19 -9.11 2.62
N VAL A 32 -8.47 -9.65 1.43
CA VAL A 32 -7.79 -9.30 0.18
C VAL A 32 -7.95 -7.82 -0.14
N PHE A 33 -9.14 -7.26 0.04
CA PHE A 33 -9.37 -5.83 -0.14
C PHE A 33 -8.47 -4.98 0.77
N PHE A 34 -8.37 -5.32 2.05
CA PHE A 34 -7.55 -4.56 3.00
C PHE A 34 -6.05 -4.78 2.80
N TYR A 35 -5.61 -5.99 2.41
CA TYR A 35 -4.21 -6.22 2.00
C TYR A 35 -3.83 -5.34 0.80
N HIS A 36 -4.67 -5.28 -0.23
CA HIS A 36 -4.45 -4.39 -1.37
C HIS A 36 -4.34 -2.93 -0.94
N GLN A 37 -5.25 -2.47 -0.07
CA GLN A 37 -5.21 -1.11 0.47
C GLN A 37 -3.97 -0.82 1.33
N ALA A 38 -3.46 -1.78 2.08
CA ALA A 38 -2.24 -1.64 2.87
C ALA A 38 -1.03 -1.43 1.95
N VAL A 39 -0.88 -2.27 0.91
CA VAL A 39 0.21 -2.16 -0.08
C VAL A 39 0.15 -0.84 -0.83
N GLU A 40 -1.04 -0.43 -1.32
CA GLU A 40 -1.19 0.84 -2.04
C GLU A 40 -0.72 2.04 -1.21
N LYS A 41 -1.10 2.10 0.07
CA LYS A 41 -0.74 3.22 0.95
C LYS A 41 0.72 3.21 1.35
N ALA A 42 1.31 2.03 1.56
CA ALA A 42 2.75 1.90 1.81
C ALA A 42 3.57 2.37 0.60
N LEU A 43 3.18 1.96 -0.62
CA LEU A 43 3.84 2.41 -1.86
C LEU A 43 3.68 3.93 -2.07
N LYS A 44 2.50 4.50 -1.78
CA LYS A 44 2.29 5.96 -1.82
C LYS A 44 3.20 6.71 -0.86
N ALA A 45 3.31 6.24 0.39
CA ALA A 45 4.24 6.83 1.36
C ALA A 45 5.69 6.76 0.87
N LEU A 46 6.12 5.61 0.36
CA LEU A 46 7.47 5.41 -0.17
C LEU A 46 7.76 6.31 -1.38
N PHE A 47 6.78 6.46 -2.29
CA PHE A 47 6.87 7.36 -3.44
C PHE A 47 7.11 8.81 -2.99
N MET A 48 6.33 9.29 -2.02
CA MET A 48 6.48 10.64 -1.48
C MET A 48 7.85 10.86 -0.82
N ILE A 49 8.38 9.85 -0.12
CA ILE A 49 9.72 9.91 0.49
C ILE A 49 10.79 10.01 -0.60
N LYS A 50 10.69 9.18 -1.64
CA LYS A 50 11.71 9.04 -2.69
C LYS A 50 11.72 10.21 -3.68
N PHE A 51 10.55 10.62 -4.16
CA PHE A 51 10.42 11.60 -5.24
C PHE A 51 10.02 13.00 -4.75
N ARG A 52 9.57 13.14 -3.49
CA ARG A 52 9.05 14.40 -2.91
C ARG A 52 7.86 15.00 -3.67
N GLU A 53 7.18 14.17 -4.45
CA GLU A 53 6.00 14.48 -5.27
C GLU A 53 4.73 13.85 -4.69
N ILE A 54 3.58 14.32 -5.14
CA ILE A 54 2.29 13.70 -4.84
C ILE A 54 2.15 12.44 -5.73
N PRO A 55 1.90 11.26 -5.15
CA PRO A 55 1.73 10.04 -5.94
C PRO A 55 0.47 10.15 -6.80
N PRO A 56 0.50 9.64 -8.04
CA PRO A 56 -0.69 9.62 -8.88
C PRO A 56 -1.78 8.71 -8.31
N ASP A 57 -2.99 8.89 -8.78
CA ASP A 57 -4.18 8.20 -8.33
C ASP A 57 -4.24 6.74 -8.86
N HIS A 58 -4.41 5.82 -7.91
CA HIS A 58 -4.94 4.47 -8.00
C HIS A 58 -4.27 3.40 -8.89
N SER A 59 -2.96 3.48 -9.16
CA SER A 59 -2.26 2.35 -9.78
C SER A 59 -1.10 1.83 -8.92
N ILE A 60 -1.33 0.72 -8.21
CA ILE A 60 -0.27 -0.05 -7.52
C ILE A 60 0.85 -0.42 -8.50
N ILE A 61 0.49 -0.89 -9.71
CA ILE A 61 1.47 -1.30 -10.72
C ILE A 61 2.33 -0.12 -11.15
N TYR A 62 1.74 1.06 -11.37
CA TYR A 62 2.49 2.26 -11.69
C TYR A 62 3.47 2.62 -10.56
N LEU A 63 2.99 2.63 -9.32
CA LEU A 63 3.81 2.95 -8.15
C LEU A 63 4.96 1.95 -8.00
N ALA A 64 4.68 0.65 -8.14
CA ALA A 64 5.66 -0.42 -8.07
C ALA A 64 6.76 -0.26 -9.14
N LYS A 65 6.36 -0.03 -10.40
CA LYS A 65 7.30 0.24 -11.52
C LYS A 65 8.17 1.46 -11.25
N LYS A 66 7.58 2.59 -10.83
CA LYS A 66 8.33 3.82 -10.51
C LYS A 66 9.28 3.62 -9.34
N LEU A 67 8.87 2.87 -8.33
CA LEU A 67 9.66 2.58 -7.15
C LEU A 67 10.78 1.55 -7.40
N ARG A 68 10.74 0.85 -8.54
CA ARG A 68 11.62 -0.28 -8.88
C ARG A 68 11.45 -1.44 -7.90
N VAL A 69 10.20 -1.75 -7.56
CA VAL A 69 9.87 -3.03 -6.90
C VAL A 69 10.32 -4.16 -7.85
N PRO A 70 10.80 -5.31 -7.34
CA PRO A 70 11.09 -6.48 -8.18
C PRO A 70 9.85 -6.90 -8.99
N GLU A 71 10.03 -7.16 -10.28
CA GLU A 71 8.92 -7.46 -11.20
C GLU A 71 8.14 -8.70 -10.75
N GLU A 72 8.84 -9.70 -10.20
CA GLU A 72 8.23 -10.94 -9.68
C GLU A 72 7.11 -10.71 -8.65
N LEU A 73 7.06 -9.53 -8.00
CA LEU A 73 6.06 -9.19 -6.99
C LEU A 73 4.80 -8.52 -7.55
N PHE A 74 4.78 -8.10 -8.81
CA PHE A 74 3.62 -7.45 -9.43
C PHE A 74 3.38 -7.82 -10.90
N SER A 75 4.18 -8.72 -11.47
CA SER A 75 3.91 -9.40 -12.72
C SER A 75 3.05 -10.64 -12.43
N GLY A 76 1.74 -10.52 -12.65
CA GLY A 76 0.77 -11.61 -12.65
C GLY A 76 0.05 -11.68 -13.97
#